data_AF-A0A971H120-F1
#
_entry.id   AF-A0A971H120-F1
#
_cell.length_a   1.000
_cell.length_b   1.000
_cell.length_c   1.000
_cell.angle_alpha   90.00
_cell.angle_beta   90.00
_cell.angle_gamma   90.00
#
_symmetry.space_group_name_H-M   'P 1'
#
loop_
_entity.id
_entity.type
_entity.pdbx_description
1 polymer ?
#
loop_
_entity_poly.entity_id
_entity_poly.type
_entity_poly.pdbx_seq_one_letter_code
_entity_poly.pdbx_strand_id
1 'polypeptide(L)'
;MSLNYPELYYRIYPKVISTVDSHLKDKESIEDIEDKDMEKMVDEIYQKIVLECPELNEDPVERRGRGPRYRTMQRPFYGRRKLVRDIISIVLLSELLRRTNPYGYGPRYYGPWY
;
A
#
# COMPACT_ATOMS: atom_id res chain seq x y z
N MET A 1 1.01 17.39 -12.81
CA MET A 1 1.01 17.79 -11.39
C MET A 1 2.01 16.92 -10.64
N SER A 2 3.03 17.50 -10.00
CA SER A 2 3.91 16.74 -9.11
C SER A 2 3.16 16.48 -7.81
N LEU A 3 2.66 15.27 -7.62
CA LEU A 3 2.14 14.85 -6.31
C LEU A 3 3.34 14.83 -5.36
N ASN A 4 3.52 15.91 -4.60
CA ASN A 4 4.55 15.98 -3.57
C ASN A 4 4.17 14.98 -2.47
N TYR A 5 5.12 14.15 -2.07
CA TYR A 5 5.04 13.48 -0.77
C TYR A 5 4.87 14.60 0.27
N PRO A 6 3.73 14.67 0.98
CA PRO A 6 2.97 13.55 1.54
C PRO A 6 1.55 13.31 0.98
N GLU A 7 1.10 14.01 -0.07
CA GLU A 7 -0.29 13.96 -0.54
C GLU A 7 -0.74 12.57 -0.99
N LEU A 8 0.16 11.80 -1.61
CA LEU A 8 -0.13 10.44 -2.04
C LEU A 8 -0.45 9.53 -0.83
N TYR A 9 0.31 9.64 0.25
CA TYR A 9 0.05 8.88 1.48
C TYR A 9 -1.34 9.19 2.05
N TYR A 10 -1.71 10.46 2.13
CA TYR A 10 -3.03 10.87 2.62
C TYR A 10 -4.19 10.41 1.74
N ARG A 11 -3.95 10.12 0.45
CA ARG A 11 -4.96 9.52 -0.44
C ARG A 11 -5.02 7.99 -0.30
N ILE A 12 -3.88 7.34 -0.11
CA ILE A 12 -3.78 5.87 0.05
C ILE A 12 -4.36 5.43 1.39
N TYR A 13 -3.98 6.11 2.47
CA TYR A 13 -4.31 5.72 3.84
C TYR A 13 -5.81 5.49 4.12
N PRO A 14 -6.73 6.42 3.78
CA PRO A 14 -8.16 6.19 4.02
C PRO A 14 -8.72 5.01 3.21
N LYS A 15 -8.15 4.72 2.03
CA LYS A 15 -8.54 3.56 1.21
C LYS A 15 -8.07 2.26 1.82
N VAL A 16 -6.87 2.25 2.39
CA VAL A 16 -6.34 1.09 3.13
C VAL A 16 -7.25 0.78 4.31
N ILE A 17 -7.58 1.77 5.15
CA ILE A 17 -8.48 1.57 6.30
C ILE A 17 -9.83 1.04 5.85
N SER A 18 -10.46 1.67 4.85
CA SER A 18 -11.76 1.25 4.31
C SER A 18 -11.74 -0.20 3.82
N THR A 19 -10.68 -0.60 3.08
CA THR A 19 -10.56 -1.96 2.57
C THR A 19 -10.33 -2.94 3.72
N VAL A 20 -9.43 -2.65 4.67
CA VAL A 20 -9.19 -3.50 5.84
C VAL A 20 -10.46 -3.66 6.68
N ASP A 21 -11.19 -2.58 6.95
CA ASP A 21 -12.46 -2.63 7.70
C ASP A 21 -13.54 -3.44 6.98
N SER A 22 -13.53 -3.48 5.65
CA SER A 22 -14.50 -4.25 4.87
C SER A 22 -14.15 -5.73 4.89
N HIS A 23 -12.88 -6.09 4.67
CA HIS A 23 -12.42 -7.48 4.66
C HIS A 23 -12.37 -8.11 6.05
N LEU A 24 -12.13 -7.32 7.11
CA LEU A 24 -12.18 -7.80 8.50
C LEU A 24 -13.59 -7.87 9.09
N LYS A 25 -14.60 -7.25 8.48
CA LYS A 25 -16.00 -7.48 8.90
C LYS A 25 -16.46 -8.90 8.57
N ASP A 26 -15.95 -9.46 7.49
CA ASP A 26 -16.32 -10.77 6.99
C ASP A 26 -15.47 -11.90 7.62
N LYS A 27 -14.38 -11.57 8.34
CA LYS A 27 -13.45 -12.52 8.95
C LYS A 27 -13.31 -12.29 10.45
N GLU A 28 -13.42 -13.34 11.25
CA GLU A 28 -13.35 -13.26 12.72
C GLU A 28 -11.92 -12.96 13.23
N SER A 29 -10.88 -13.31 12.48
CA SER A 29 -9.48 -13.08 12.86
C SER A 29 -8.60 -12.61 11.70
N ILE A 30 -7.56 -11.83 12.03
CA ILE A 30 -6.48 -11.44 11.11
C ILE A 30 -5.66 -12.67 10.68
N GLU A 31 -5.65 -13.72 11.50
CA GLU A 31 -4.96 -14.98 11.22
C GLU A 31 -5.59 -15.74 10.03
N ASP A 32 -6.82 -15.40 9.65
CA ASP A 32 -7.53 -15.99 8.51
C ASP A 32 -7.23 -15.28 7.18
N ILE A 33 -6.30 -14.32 7.16
CA ILE A 33 -5.90 -13.62 5.93
C ILE A 33 -4.83 -14.44 5.21
N GLU A 34 -5.21 -15.07 4.10
CA GLU A 34 -4.26 -15.73 3.21
C GLU A 34 -3.51 -14.70 2.34
N ASP A 35 -2.35 -15.10 1.81
CA ASP A 35 -1.57 -14.31 0.85
C ASP A 35 -2.42 -13.83 -0.35
N LYS A 36 -3.39 -14.66 -0.78
CA LYS A 36 -4.31 -14.31 -1.88
C LYS A 36 -5.24 -13.15 -1.52
N ASP A 37 -5.67 -13.08 -0.26
CA ASP A 37 -6.52 -11.99 0.22
C ASP A 37 -5.71 -10.71 0.33
N MET A 38 -4.45 -10.80 0.73
CA MET A 38 -3.51 -9.68 0.71
C MET A 38 -3.33 -9.12 -0.70
N GLU A 39 -3.07 -9.97 -1.69
CA GLU A 39 -2.95 -9.56 -3.10
C GLU A 39 -4.24 -8.90 -3.60
N LYS A 40 -5.40 -9.47 -3.26
CA LYS A 40 -6.71 -8.92 -3.62
C LYS A 40 -6.95 -7.53 -3.00
N MET A 41 -6.64 -7.36 -1.71
CA MET A 41 -6.75 -6.06 -1.03
C MET A 41 -5.85 -5.00 -1.68
N VAL A 42 -4.60 -5.36 -2.01
CA VAL A 42 -3.67 -4.46 -2.71
C VAL A 42 -4.21 -4.06 -4.07
N ASP A 43 -4.76 -5.00 -4.83
CA ASP A 43 -5.33 -4.73 -6.15
C ASP A 43 -6.57 -3.83 -6.10
N GLU A 44 -7.47 -4.06 -5.13
CA GLU A 44 -8.63 -3.20 -4.90
C GLU A 44 -8.22 -1.76 -4.55
N ILE A 45 -7.25 -1.60 -3.65
CA ILE A 45 -6.73 -0.28 -3.25
C ILE A 45 -6.06 0.40 -4.45
N TYR A 46 -5.25 -0.34 -5.20
CA TYR A 46 -4.58 0.17 -6.40
C TYR A 46 -5.59 0.64 -7.46
N GLN A 47 -6.65 -0.12 -7.73
CA GLN A 47 -7.70 0.29 -8.67
C GLN A 47 -8.39 1.58 -8.22
N LYS A 48 -8.76 1.68 -6.93
CA LYS A 48 -9.35 2.91 -6.38
C LYS A 48 -8.42 4.11 -6.56
N ILE A 49 -7.11 3.93 -6.41
CA ILE A 49 -6.12 5.01 -6.55
C ILE A 49 -5.93 5.40 -8.02
N VAL A 50 -5.87 4.44 -8.94
CA VAL A 50 -5.75 4.71 -10.38
C VAL A 50 -6.94 5.51 -10.92
N LEU A 51 -8.14 5.29 -10.39
CA LEU A 51 -9.32 6.10 -10.75
C LEU A 51 -9.16 7.58 -10.38
N GLU A 52 -8.47 7.90 -9.28
CA GLU A 52 -8.22 9.28 -8.86
C GLU A 52 -6.95 9.87 -9.47
N CYS A 53 -5.95 9.03 -9.74
CA CYS A 53 -4.62 9.40 -10.21
C CYS A 53 -4.27 8.53 -11.43
N PRO A 54 -4.87 8.79 -12.60
CA PRO A 54 -4.62 8.01 -13.81
C PRO A 54 -3.14 8.05 -14.25
N GLU A 55 -2.38 9.07 -13.83
CA GLU A 55 -0.96 9.25 -14.15
C GLU A 55 -0.08 8.10 -13.62
N LEU A 56 -0.57 7.33 -12.65
CA LEU A 56 0.11 6.17 -12.10
C LEU A 56 0.10 4.98 -13.07
N ASN A 57 -0.91 4.91 -13.94
CA ASN A 57 -1.04 3.85 -14.95
C ASN A 57 -0.48 4.27 -16.33
N GLU A 58 -0.15 5.54 -16.48
CA GLU A 58 0.42 6.14 -17.68
C GLU A 58 1.93 6.34 -17.56
N ASP A 59 2.65 5.32 -17.11
CA ASP A 59 4.12 5.37 -17.15
C ASP A 59 4.63 4.96 -18.55
N PRO A 60 5.14 5.89 -19.38
CA PRO A 60 5.66 5.56 -20.70
C PRO A 60 6.86 4.59 -20.65
N VAL A 61 7.53 4.51 -19.50
CA VAL A 61 8.67 3.61 -19.26
C VAL A 61 8.21 2.16 -19.05
N GLU A 62 7.05 1.92 -18.43
CA GLU A 62 6.49 0.57 -18.30
C GLU A 62 5.85 0.07 -19.60
N ARG A 63 5.25 0.98 -20.40
CA ARG A 63 4.62 0.64 -21.69
C ARG A 63 5.61 0.33 -22.81
N ARG A 64 6.81 0.92 -22.77
CA ARG A 64 7.89 0.62 -23.72
C ARG A 64 8.59 -0.68 -23.29
N GLY A 65 7.95 -1.80 -23.60
CA GLY A 65 8.54 -3.12 -23.43
C GLY A 65 9.99 -3.15 -23.94
N ARG A 66 10.90 -3.50 -23.02
CA ARG A 66 12.27 -4.00 -23.22
C ARG A 66 12.73 -4.02 -24.69
N GLY A 67 13.21 -2.89 -25.19
CA GLY A 67 14.03 -2.87 -26.39
C GLY A 67 15.41 -3.49 -26.10
N PRO A 68 16.00 -4.30 -27.00
CA PRO A 68 17.22 -5.07 -26.73
C PRO A 68 18.51 -4.23 -26.57
N ARG A 69 18.43 -2.90 -26.66
CA ARG A 69 19.61 -2.01 -26.78
C ARG A 69 19.89 -1.09 -25.59
N TYR A 70 19.16 -1.20 -24.48
CA TYR A 70 19.44 -0.42 -23.27
C TYR A 70 19.88 -1.36 -22.13
N ARG A 71 21.01 -2.03 -22.35
CA ARG A 71 21.87 -2.50 -21.27
C ARG A 71 22.89 -1.40 -20.98
N THR A 72 23.23 -1.23 -19.70
CA THR A 72 24.53 -0.70 -19.19
C THR A 72 24.50 0.62 -18.40
N MET A 73 23.36 1.23 -18.05
CA MET A 73 23.41 2.28 -17.03
C MET A 73 22.06 2.52 -16.36
N GLN A 74 22.11 2.71 -15.04
CA GLN A 74 21.05 3.20 -14.17
C GLN A 74 20.14 2.12 -13.54
N ARG A 75 20.24 2.07 -12.19
CA ARG A 75 19.37 1.56 -11.11
C ARG A 75 18.16 0.71 -11.53
N PRO A 76 17.79 -0.36 -10.79
CA PRO A 76 16.53 -1.06 -11.03
C PRO A 76 15.37 -0.05 -10.97
N PHE A 77 14.90 0.36 -12.15
CA PHE A 77 13.79 1.29 -12.30
C PHE A 77 12.54 0.46 -12.05
N TYR A 78 12.04 0.52 -10.82
CA TYR A 78 10.70 0.08 -10.51
C TYR A 78 9.77 1.14 -11.11
N GLY A 79 8.96 0.76 -12.11
CA GLY A 79 8.02 1.70 -12.71
C GLY A 79 6.98 2.17 -11.68
N ARG A 80 6.31 3.28 -11.98
CA ARG A 80 5.42 3.96 -11.01
C ARG A 80 4.34 3.05 -10.45
N ARG A 81 3.80 2.13 -11.26
CA ARG A 81 2.81 1.15 -10.82
C ARG A 81 3.34 0.23 -9.73
N LYS A 82 4.54 -0.33 -9.93
CA LYS A 82 5.13 -1.24 -8.95
C LYS A 82 5.46 -0.52 -7.65
N LEU A 83 6.02 0.69 -7.73
CA LEU A 83 6.31 1.50 -6.54
C LEU A 83 5.05 1.82 -5.73
N VAL A 84 3.96 2.20 -6.41
CA VAL A 84 2.70 2.48 -5.71
C VAL A 84 2.12 1.22 -5.07
N ARG A 85 2.17 0.08 -5.76
CA ARG A 85 1.74 -1.21 -5.17
C ARG A 85 2.57 -1.56 -3.94
N ASP A 86 3.89 -1.40 -3.99
CA ASP A 86 4.76 -1.67 -2.85
C ASP A 86 4.45 -0.73 -1.66
N ILE A 87 4.21 0.56 -1.92
CA ILE A 87 3.77 1.51 -0.88
C ILE A 87 2.43 1.10 -0.28
N ILE A 88 1.45 0.71 -1.09
CA ILE A 88 0.15 0.21 -0.62
C ILE A 88 0.36 -1.01 0.28
N SER A 89 1.19 -1.96 -0.14
CA SER A 89 1.50 -3.17 0.65
C SER A 89 2.13 -2.83 2.01
N ILE A 90 3.07 -1.88 2.04
CA ILE A 90 3.71 -1.43 3.30
C ILE A 90 2.67 -0.81 4.25
N VAL A 91 1.80 0.07 3.74
CA VAL A 91 0.77 0.73 4.55
C VAL A 91 -0.28 -0.29 5.03
N LEU A 92 -0.69 -1.22 4.17
CA LEU A 92 -1.61 -2.30 4.49
C LEU A 92 -1.06 -3.20 5.61
N LEU A 93 0.19 -3.66 5.46
CA LEU A 93 0.86 -4.47 6.50
C LEU A 93 1.00 -3.71 7.81
N SER A 94 1.35 -2.42 7.75
CA SER A 94 1.46 -1.57 8.95
C SER A 94 0.13 -1.48 9.70
N GLU A 95 -0.98 -1.35 8.98
CA GLU A 95 -2.32 -1.29 9.58
C GLU A 95 -2.79 -2.64 10.11
N LEU A 96 -2.49 -3.75 9.42
CA LEU A 96 -2.78 -5.09 9.92
C LEU A 96 -2.00 -5.37 11.21
N LEU A 97 -0.68 -5.13 11.22
CA LEU A 97 0.16 -5.31 12.41
C LEU A 97 -0.27 -4.43 13.59
N ARG A 98 -0.68 -3.18 13.31
CA ARG A 98 -1.22 -2.26 14.31
C ARG A 98 -2.49 -2.81 14.98
N ARG A 99 -3.33 -3.53 14.23
CA ARG A 99 -4.56 -4.14 14.74
C ARG A 99 -4.31 -5.46 15.45
N THR A 100 -3.32 -6.23 15.00
CA THR A 100 -2.90 -7.47 15.68
C THR A 100 -2.28 -7.19 17.05
N ASN A 101 -1.59 -6.05 17.21
CA ASN A 101 -1.01 -5.67 18.50
C ASN A 101 -1.55 -4.31 18.99
N PRO A 102 -2.71 -4.28 19.67
CA PRO A 102 -3.29 -3.04 20.22
C PRO A 102 -2.41 -2.36 21.30
N TYR A 103 -1.30 -2.98 21.72
CA TYR A 103 -0.40 -2.47 22.76
C TYR A 103 0.99 -2.01 22.26
N GLY A 104 1.19 -1.90 20.95
CA GLY A 104 2.55 -1.92 20.37
C GLY A 104 3.19 -0.64 19.85
N TYR A 105 2.53 0.52 19.77
CA TYR A 105 3.16 1.73 19.21
C TYR A 105 2.60 3.04 19.81
N GLY A 106 3.01 3.32 21.04
CA GLY A 106 2.86 4.61 21.69
C GLY A 106 3.86 4.69 22.84
N PRO A 107 4.51 5.85 23.09
CA PRO A 107 5.33 5.97 24.28
C PRO A 107 4.45 5.68 25.50
N ARG A 108 4.81 4.65 26.28
CA ARG A 108 4.22 4.33 27.58
C ARG A 108 4.27 5.58 28.45
N TYR A 109 3.19 6.33 28.49
CA TYR A 109 2.95 7.35 29.49
C TYR A 109 1.73 6.90 30.32
N TYR A 110 2.00 6.79 31.62
CA TYR A 110 1.10 6.60 32.76
C TYR A 110 0.68 5.17 33.11
N GLY A 111 1.29 4.67 34.20
CA GLY A 111 0.58 3.83 35.17
C GLY A 111 -0.51 4.63 35.90
N PRO A 112 -1.34 3.96 36.72
CA PRO A 112 -1.11 4.12 38.16
C PRO A 112 -1.09 2.80 38.91
N TRP A 113 -0.15 2.73 39.83
CA TRP A 113 -0.15 1.85 41.00
C TRP A 113 -1.49 1.93 41.73
N TYR A 114 -2.09 0.77 41.98
CA TYR A 114 -2.93 0.45 43.14
C TYR A 114 -2.58 -0.95 43.60
#